data_AF-A0A0H3A4F4-F1
#
_entry.id   AF-A0A0H3A4F4-F1
#
_cell.length_a   1.000
_cell.length_b   1.000
_cell.length_c   1.000
_cell.angle_alpha   90.00
_cell.angle_beta   90.00
_cell.angle_gamma   90.00
#
_symmetry.space_group_name_H-M   'P 1'
#
loop_
_entity.id
_entity.type
_entity.pdbx_description
1 polymer ?
#
loop_
_entity_poly.entity_id
_entity_poly.type
_entity_poly.pdbx_seq_one_letter_code
_entity_poly.pdbx_strand_id
1 'polypeptide(L)'
;MTVPHTMPKTTAAFFVQAAVAFAISFVAALGGIYFLPLDPWPRLFLGVTFLFLVSSAFTLAKVIRDQQEAATVRVRLDEARIERLLADYDPLNTAN
;
A
#
# COMPACT_ATOMS: atom_id res chain seq x y z
N MET A 1 -23.04 18.64 4.78
CA MET A 1 -22.16 18.98 3.63
C MET A 1 -21.18 17.82 3.45
N THR A 2 -21.52 16.83 2.63
CA THR A 2 -20.68 15.64 2.41
C THR A 2 -19.65 15.95 1.33
N VAL A 3 -18.38 16.06 1.72
CA VAL A 3 -17.29 16.24 0.75
C VAL A 3 -17.06 14.88 0.08
N PRO A 4 -17.24 14.76 -1.25
CA PRO A 4 -16.98 13.49 -1.93
C PRO A 4 -15.50 13.11 -1.79
N HIS A 5 -15.21 12.06 -1.03
CA HIS A 5 -13.87 11.45 -0.97
C HIS A 5 -13.70 10.51 -2.17
N THR A 6 -13.56 11.10 -3.36
CA THR A 6 -13.09 10.35 -4.54
C THR A 6 -11.60 10.11 -4.38
N MET A 7 -11.21 8.96 -3.82
CA MET A 7 -9.82 8.52 -3.88
C MET A 7 -9.44 8.36 -5.37
N PRO A 8 -8.44 9.09 -5.88
CA PRO A 8 -8.03 8.93 -7.27
C PRO A 8 -7.52 7.51 -7.47
N LYS A 9 -8.19 6.75 -8.35
CA LYS A 9 -7.70 5.44 -8.78
C LYS A 9 -6.40 5.66 -9.56
N THR A 10 -5.34 4.97 -9.17
CA THR A 10 -4.11 4.95 -9.96
C THR A 10 -4.41 4.32 -11.32
N THR A 11 -4.10 5.01 -12.41
CA THR A 11 -4.27 4.46 -13.76
C THR A 11 -3.29 3.31 -13.98
N ALA A 12 -3.72 2.25 -14.67
CA ALA A 12 -2.88 1.08 -14.98
C ALA A 12 -1.52 1.47 -15.62
N ALA A 13 -1.48 2.54 -16.41
CA ALA A 13 -0.26 3.07 -17.02
C ALA A 13 0.80 3.49 -15.99
N PHE A 14 0.42 4.19 -14.92
CA PHE A 14 1.35 4.62 -13.87
C PHE A 14 1.88 3.42 -13.06
N PHE A 15 1.05 2.42 -12.84
CA PHE A 15 1.47 1.17 -12.20
C PHE A 15 2.53 0.45 -13.03
N VAL A 16 2.29 0.28 -14.34
CA VAL A 16 3.24 -0.36 -15.25
C VAL A 16 4.55 0.44 -15.31
N GLN A 17 4.48 1.76 -15.40
CA GLN A 17 5.67 2.62 -15.39
C GLN A 17 6.49 2.43 -14.11
N ALA A 18 5.85 2.43 -12.94
CA ALA A 18 6.53 2.23 -11.66
C ALA A 18 7.18 0.83 -11.57
N ALA A 19 6.48 -0.21 -12.04
CA ALA A 19 7.01 -1.57 -12.07
C ALA A 19 8.25 -1.69 -12.99
N VAL A 20 8.22 -1.06 -14.16
CA VAL A 20 9.35 -1.03 -15.09
C VAL A 20 10.53 -0.25 -14.50
N ALA A 21 10.29 0.93 -13.92
CA ALA A 21 11.33 1.73 -13.28
C ALA A 21 12.00 0.98 -12.12
N PHE A 22 11.21 0.27 -11.31
CA PHE A 22 11.72 -0.59 -10.25
C PHE A 22 12.54 -1.76 -10.79
N ALA A 23 12.09 -2.43 -11.85
CA ALA A 23 12.85 -3.52 -12.46
C ALA A 23 14.21 -3.04 -12.99
N ILE A 24 14.24 -1.89 -13.66
CA ILE A 24 15.48 -1.29 -14.18
C ILE A 24 16.42 -0.92 -13.03
N SER A 25 15.93 -0.27 -11.96
CA SER A 25 16.76 0.12 -10.83
C SER A 25 17.29 -1.09 -10.05
N PHE A 26 16.47 -2.13 -9.89
CA PHE A 26 16.86 -3.38 -9.25
C PHE A 26 17.99 -4.09 -10.02
N VAL A 27 17.85 -4.19 -11.34
CA VAL A 27 18.88 -4.77 -12.22
C VAL A 27 20.15 -3.92 -12.22
N ALA A 28 20.02 -2.59 -12.28
CA ALA A 28 21.16 -1.68 -12.21
C ALA A 28 21.93 -1.81 -10.89
N ALA A 29 21.23 -1.95 -9.75
CA ALA A 29 21.86 -2.14 -8.46
C ALA A 29 22.61 -3.49 -8.37
N LEU A 30 21.97 -4.59 -8.78
CA LEU A 30 22.63 -5.90 -8.83
C LEU A 30 23.80 -5.94 -9.81
N GLY A 31 23.64 -5.30 -10.97
CA GLY A 31 24.72 -5.11 -11.94
C GLY A 31 25.89 -4.33 -11.33
N GLY A 32 25.62 -3.26 -10.61
CA GLY A 32 26.63 -2.50 -9.87
C GLY A 32 27.39 -3.36 -8.86
N ILE A 33 26.68 -4.17 -8.06
CA ILE A 33 27.30 -5.12 -7.11
C ILE A 33 28.19 -6.14 -7.85
N TYR A 34 27.78 -6.60 -9.04
CA TYR A 34 28.55 -7.55 -9.83
C TYR A 34 29.84 -6.94 -10.40
N PHE A 35 29.77 -5.71 -10.94
CA PHE A 35 30.93 -5.03 -11.53
C PHE A 35 31.91 -4.47 -10.50
N LEU A 36 31.55 -4.46 -9.21
CA LEU A 36 32.46 -4.01 -8.15
C LEU A 36 33.68 -4.96 -8.02
N PRO A 37 34.92 -4.41 -7.97
CA PRO A 37 36.14 -5.18 -7.76
C PRO A 37 36.27 -5.57 -6.27
N LEU A 38 35.39 -6.46 -5.83
CA LEU A 38 35.33 -7.01 -4.48
C LEU A 38 35.62 -8.51 -4.51
N ASP A 39 36.09 -9.01 -3.38
CA ASP A 39 36.17 -10.44 -3.14
C ASP A 39 34.79 -11.10 -3.20
N PRO A 40 34.71 -12.41 -3.51
CA PRO A 40 33.44 -13.13 -3.62
C PRO A 40 32.58 -13.07 -2.35
N TRP A 41 33.21 -13.05 -1.18
CA TRP A 41 32.51 -13.10 0.10
C TRP A 41 31.76 -11.80 0.46
N PRO A 42 32.40 -10.61 0.46
CA PRO A 42 31.69 -9.34 0.59
C PRO A 42 30.65 -9.11 -0.50
N ARG A 43 30.92 -9.55 -1.73
CA ARG A 43 29.97 -9.43 -2.85
C ARG A 43 28.67 -10.20 -2.58
N LEU A 44 28.78 -11.43 -2.10
CA LEU A 44 27.61 -12.24 -1.75
C LEU A 44 26.83 -11.64 -0.58
N PHE A 45 27.52 -11.13 0.44
CA PHE A 45 26.88 -10.43 1.55
C PHE A 45 26.05 -9.24 1.06
N LEU A 46 26.62 -8.36 0.23
CA LEU A 46 25.89 -7.22 -0.36
C LEU A 46 24.67 -7.66 -1.19
N GLY A 47 24.82 -8.73 -1.98
CA GLY A 47 23.71 -9.29 -2.76
C GLY A 47 22.56 -9.77 -1.87
N VAL A 48 22.86 -10.56 -0.84
CA VAL A 48 21.84 -11.09 0.09
C VAL A 48 21.19 -9.96 0.90
N THR A 49 21.98 -9.03 1.43
CA THR A 49 21.46 -7.87 2.18
C THR A 49 20.55 -7.00 1.31
N PHE A 50 20.93 -6.74 0.06
CA PHE A 50 20.10 -5.99 -0.89
C PHE A 50 18.77 -6.70 -1.18
N LEU A 51 18.80 -8.01 -1.48
CA LEU A 51 17.59 -8.80 -1.72
C LEU A 51 16.66 -8.82 -0.50
N PHE A 52 17.22 -9.00 0.70
CA PHE A 52 16.45 -8.98 1.94
C PHE A 52 15.86 -7.59 2.23
N LEU A 53 16.60 -6.52 1.96
CA LEU A 53 16.13 -5.15 2.09
C LEU A 53 14.95 -4.88 1.15
N VAL A 54 15.03 -5.28 -0.11
CA VAL A 54 13.95 -5.13 -1.09
C VAL A 54 12.69 -5.92 -0.65
N SER A 55 12.87 -7.16 -0.21
CA SER A 55 11.77 -8.00 0.28
C SER A 55 11.07 -7.40 1.52
N SER A 56 11.84 -6.91 2.49
CA SER A 56 11.30 -6.27 3.69
C SER A 56 10.62 -4.94 3.38
N ALA A 57 11.13 -4.15 2.44
CA ALA A 57 10.48 -2.92 1.96
C ALA A 57 9.11 -3.19 1.33
N PHE A 58 8.97 -4.24 0.51
CA PHE A 58 7.66 -4.63 -0.04
C PHE A 58 6.69 -5.13 1.03
N THR A 59 7.18 -5.91 1.99
CA THR A 59 6.37 -6.36 3.13
C THR A 59 5.86 -5.17 3.93
N LEU A 60 6.74 -4.21 4.23
CA LEU A 60 6.35 -2.98 4.92
C LEU A 60 5.35 -2.14 4.12
N ALA A 61 5.57 -1.98 2.81
CA ALA A 61 4.64 -1.28 1.92
C ALA A 61 3.25 -1.93 1.91
N LYS A 62 3.20 -3.27 1.92
CA LYS A 62 1.95 -4.02 2.04
C LYS A 62 1.28 -3.74 3.38
N VAL A 63 2.00 -3.81 4.50
CA VAL A 63 1.45 -3.50 5.82
C VAL A 63 0.85 -2.10 5.87
N ILE A 64 1.54 -1.09 5.32
CA ILE A 64 1.04 0.29 5.28
C ILE A 64 -0.23 0.39 4.44
N ARG A 65 -0.26 -0.25 3.27
CA ARG A 65 -1.45 -0.27 2.41
C ARG A 65 -2.63 -0.98 3.08
N ASP A 66 -2.39 -2.14 3.68
CA ASP A 66 -3.41 -2.92 4.38
C ASP A 66 -4.00 -2.10 5.56
N GLN A 67 -3.18 -1.28 6.25
CA GLN A 67 -3.66 -0.34 7.29
C GLN A 67 -4.54 0.78 6.72
N GLN A 68 -4.18 1.36 5.56
CA GLN A 68 -4.99 2.39 4.88
C GLN A 68 -6.34 1.83 4.41
N GLU A 69 -6.35 0.62 3.85
CA GLU A 69 -7.57 -0.06 3.42
C GLU A 69 -8.47 -0.38 4.63
N ALA A 70 -7.91 -0.89 5.73
CA ALA A 70 -8.64 -1.17 6.97
C ALA A 70 -9.25 0.09 7.60
N ALA A 71 -8.52 1.21 7.63
CA ALA A 71 -9.03 2.48 8.15
C ALA A 71 -10.24 2.99 7.33
N THR A 72 -10.16 2.88 6.01
CA THR A 72 -11.25 3.30 5.10
C THR A 72 -12.51 2.47 5.28
N VAL A 73 -12.37 1.15 5.47
CA VAL A 73 -13.49 0.24 5.68
C VAL A 73 -14.20 0.52 7.01
N ARG A 74 -13.46 0.82 8.08
CA ARG A 74 -14.03 1.14 9.39
C ARG A 74 -14.94 2.37 9.34
N VAL A 75 -14.50 3.44 8.66
CA VAL A 75 -15.31 4.67 8.50
C VAL A 75 -16.65 4.38 7.84
N ARG A 76 -16.66 3.58 6.76
CA ARG A 76 -17.91 3.20 6.06
C ARG A 76 -18.82 2.33 6.91
N LEU A 77 -18.26 1.45 7.74
CA LEU A 77 -19.03 0.62 8.66
C LEU A 77 -19.66 1.45 9.77
N ASP A 78 -18.92 2.41 10.32
CA ASP A 78 -19.43 3.34 11.34
C ASP A 78 -20.55 4.19 10.78
N GLU A 79 -20.41 4.72 9.56
CA GLU A 79 -21.49 5.46 8.86
C GLU A 79 -22.75 4.60 8.71
N ALA A 80 -22.64 3.40 8.16
CA ALA A 80 -23.78 2.50 7.98
C ALA A 80 -24.40 2.05 9.31
N ARG A 81 -23.58 1.90 10.36
CA ARG A 81 -24.05 1.53 11.70
C ARG A 81 -24.80 2.68 12.36
N ILE A 82 -24.31 3.90 12.21
CA ILE A 82 -24.98 5.12 12.69
C ILE A 82 -26.30 5.30 11.95
N GLU A 83 -26.32 5.14 10.63
CA GLU A 83 -27.54 5.19 9.81
C GLU A 83 -28.59 4.16 10.28
N ARG A 84 -28.16 2.93 10.57
CA ARG A 84 -29.05 1.91 11.12
C ARG A 84 -29.57 2.28 12.52
N LEU A 85 -28.73 2.80 13.41
CA LEU A 85 -29.16 3.24 14.74
C LEU A 85 -30.17 4.40 14.65
N LEU A 86 -30.01 5.31 13.69
CA LEU A 86 -30.95 6.40 13.42
C LEU A 86 -32.27 5.88 12.82
N ALA A 87 -32.21 4.89 11.93
CA ALA A 87 -33.41 4.28 11.34
C ALA A 87 -34.22 3.44 12.35
N ASP A 88 -33.54 2.71 13.24
CA ASP A 88 -34.18 1.96 14.33
C ASP A 88 -34.75 2.91 15.41
N TYR A 89 -34.19 4.12 15.54
CA TYR A 89 -34.65 5.17 16.46
C TYR A 89 -35.30 6.32 15.68
N ASP A 90 -36.42 6.05 15.01
CA ASP A 90 -37.24 7.07 14.35
C ASP A 90 -38.32 7.63 15.32
N PRO A 91 -38.09 8.78 15.96
CA PRO A 91 -39.07 9.40 16.86
C PRO A 91 -40.29 9.96 16.11
N LEU A 92 -40.31 9.98 14.77
CA LEU A 92 -41.42 10.52 13.97
C LEU A 92 -42.55 9.50 13.75
N ASN A 93 -42.30 8.19 13.96
CA ASN A 93 -43.32 7.16 13.86
C ASN A 93 -44.06 6.89 15.19
N THR A 94 -43.52 7.37 16.32
CA THR A 94 -44.10 7.19 17.67
C THR A 94 -45.09 8.29 18.08
N ALA A 95 -45.44 9.21 17.18
CA ALA A 95 -46.27 10.39 17.45
C ALA A 95 -47.69 10.32 16.85
N ASN A 96 -48.21 9.13 16.56
CA ASN A 96 -49.63 8.90 16.22
C ASN A 96 -50.27 7.90 17.18
#